data_AF-A0A1J9QIU4-F1
#
_entry.id   AF-A0A1J9QIU4-F1
#
_cell.length_a   1.000
_cell.length_b   1.000
_cell.length_c   1.000
_cell.angle_alpha   90.00
_cell.angle_beta   90.00
_cell.angle_gamma   90.00
#
_symmetry.space_group_name_H-M   'P 1'
#
loop_
_entity.id
_entity.type
_entity.pdbx_description
1 polymer ?
#
loop_
_entity_poly.entity_id
_entity_poly.type
_entity_poly.pdbx_seq_one_letter_code
_entity_poly.pdbx_strand_id
1 'polypeptide(L)'
;MAPVNPTGFDMKTFKAAAHPRSSWAKKDPWARYEAWRYTGPFSRWNRFKTGFPGLGIATVAFTAYCAYEWAFLTPKHQEEGHH
;
A
#
# COMPACT_ATOMS: atom_id res chain seq x y z
N MET A 1 23.36 -0.77 32.95
CA MET A 1 21.98 -0.31 33.24
C MET A 1 21.92 1.17 32.88
N ALA A 2 20.97 1.62 32.05
CA ALA A 2 20.80 3.07 31.85
C ALA A 2 20.37 3.71 33.19
N PRO A 3 20.86 4.91 33.54
CA PRO A 3 20.48 5.59 34.77
C PRO A 3 18.97 5.89 34.79
N VAL A 4 18.35 5.78 35.97
CA VAL A 4 16.92 6.09 36.16
C VAL A 4 16.70 7.58 35.88
N ASN A 5 15.78 7.91 34.96
CA ASN A 5 15.52 9.30 34.58
C ASN A 5 14.91 10.07 35.77
N PRO A 6 15.57 11.12 36.30
CA PRO A 6 15.09 11.86 37.47
C PRO A 6 13.79 12.63 37.22
N THR A 7 13.40 12.87 35.96
CA THR A 7 12.14 13.56 35.65
C THR A 7 10.92 12.64 35.62
N GLY A 8 11.11 11.31 35.72
CA GLY A 8 10.04 10.32 35.57
C GLY A 8 9.47 10.22 34.15
N PHE A 9 9.97 11.03 33.21
CA PHE A 9 9.57 10.96 31.80
C PHE A 9 10.23 9.76 31.12
N ASP A 10 9.43 8.83 30.61
CA ASP A 10 9.91 7.72 29.79
C ASP A 10 9.29 7.77 28.40
N MET A 11 10.16 7.88 27.40
CA MET A 11 9.78 7.89 25.98
C MET A 11 9.05 6.62 25.56
N LYS A 12 9.41 5.46 26.10
CA LYS A 12 8.74 4.19 25.75
C LYS A 12 7.30 4.19 26.23
N THR A 13 7.10 4.62 27.47
CA THR A 13 5.77 4.79 28.08
C THR A 13 4.94 5.83 27.32
N PHE A 14 5.54 6.97 26.96
CA PHE A 14 4.87 7.99 26.14
C PHE A 14 4.42 7.45 24.78
N LYS A 15 5.31 6.76 24.04
CA LYS A 15 4.98 6.15 22.74
C LYS A 15 3.88 5.10 22.85
N ALA A 16 3.90 4.28 23.91
CA ALA A 16 2.85 3.29 24.17
C ALA A 16 1.49 3.96 24.45
N ALA A 17 1.48 5.05 25.22
CA ALA A 17 0.28 5.84 25.48
C ALA A 17 -0.24 6.56 24.22
N ALA A 18 0.64 7.09 23.37
CA ALA A 18 0.28 7.74 22.11
C ALA A 18 -0.16 6.77 21.00
N HIS A 19 0.01 5.45 21.19
CA HIS A 19 -0.35 4.46 20.18
C HIS A 19 -1.87 4.44 19.95
N PRO A 20 -2.38 4.41 18.70
CA PRO A 20 -3.83 4.48 18.42
C PRO A 20 -4.69 3.38 19.07
N ARG A 21 -4.07 2.26 19.46
CA ARG A 21 -4.73 1.15 20.15
C ARG A 21 -4.76 1.30 21.68
N SER A 22 -4.03 2.25 22.25
CA SER A 22 -3.97 2.47 23.69
C SER A 22 -5.33 2.95 24.23
N SER A 23 -5.57 2.74 25.52
CA SER A 23 -6.76 3.30 26.20
C SER A 23 -6.73 4.82 26.26
N TRP A 24 -5.54 5.42 26.29
CA TRP A 24 -5.34 6.88 26.36
C TRP A 24 -5.67 7.55 25.03
N ALA A 25 -5.19 7.01 23.90
CA ALA A 25 -5.48 7.55 22.57
C ALA A 25 -6.97 7.49 22.21
N LYS A 26 -7.70 6.48 22.71
CA LYS A 26 -9.15 6.36 22.51
C LYS A 26 -9.97 7.40 23.27
N LYS A 27 -9.40 8.02 24.31
CA LYS A 27 -10.05 9.05 25.13
C LYS A 27 -9.73 10.46 24.66
N ASP A 28 -9.15 10.61 23.47
CA ASP A 28 -8.82 11.92 22.91
C ASP A 28 -10.10 12.75 22.67
N PRO A 29 -10.28 13.90 23.34
CA PRO A 29 -11.44 14.75 23.16
C PRO A 29 -11.53 15.36 21.76
N TRP A 30 -10.42 15.40 21.00
CA TRP A 30 -10.35 15.97 19.66
C TRP A 30 -10.57 14.94 18.54
N ALA A 31 -10.74 13.66 18.87
CA ALA A 31 -10.84 12.60 17.88
C ALA A 31 -11.93 12.85 16.82
N ARG A 32 -13.06 13.45 17.21
CA ARG A 32 -14.14 13.81 16.29
C ARG A 32 -13.74 14.94 15.33
N TYR A 33 -13.00 15.93 15.81
CA TYR A 33 -12.50 17.05 15.00
C TYR A 33 -11.38 16.62 14.05
N GLU A 34 -10.62 15.58 14.40
CA GLU A 34 -9.55 15.03 13.57
C GLU A 34 -10.03 13.97 12.57
N ALA A 35 -11.27 13.47 12.72
CA ALA A 35 -11.80 12.35 11.93
C ALA A 35 -11.77 12.63 10.42
N TRP A 36 -12.06 13.86 9.98
CA TRP A 36 -12.10 14.22 8.56
C TRP A 36 -10.79 13.94 7.83
N ARG A 37 -9.65 13.98 8.52
CA ARG A 37 -8.31 13.73 7.96
C ARG A 37 -8.10 12.29 7.50
N TYR A 38 -8.93 11.37 7.99
CA TYR A 38 -8.78 9.93 7.76
C TYR A 38 -10.05 9.28 7.21
N THR A 39 -11.10 10.04 6.93
CA THR A 39 -12.37 9.57 6.35
C THR A 39 -12.54 10.03 4.90
N GLY A 40 -13.47 9.40 4.18
CA GLY A 40 -13.82 9.80 2.81
C GLY A 40 -12.64 9.70 1.83
N PRO A 41 -12.38 10.74 1.00
CA PRO A 41 -11.26 10.76 0.05
C PRO A 41 -9.89 10.51 0.68
N PHE A 42 -9.72 10.88 1.96
CA PHE A 42 -8.45 10.73 2.68
C PHE A 42 -8.32 9.40 3.43
N SER A 43 -9.26 8.47 3.27
CA SER A 43 -9.14 7.13 3.86
C SER A 43 -7.90 6.40 3.34
N ARG A 44 -7.38 5.45 4.15
CA ARG A 44 -6.18 4.67 3.77
C ARG A 44 -6.35 4.02 2.39
N TRP A 45 -7.51 3.44 2.13
CA TRP A 45 -7.79 2.76 0.87
C TRP A 45 -7.81 3.71 -0.33
N ASN A 46 -8.44 4.88 -0.18
CA ASN A 46 -8.53 5.85 -1.28
C ASN A 46 -7.17 6.44 -1.66
N ARG A 47 -6.24 6.56 -0.71
CA ARG A 47 -4.84 6.93 -1.01
C ARG A 47 -4.11 5.89 -1.86
N PHE A 48 -4.38 4.60 -1.66
CA PHE A 48 -3.74 3.53 -2.42
C PHE A 48 -4.41 3.27 -3.78
N LYS A 49 -5.73 3.51 -3.90
CA LYS A 49 -6.49 3.28 -5.13
C LYS A 49 -5.91 4.04 -6.34
N THR A 50 -5.33 5.21 -6.12
CA THR A 50 -4.70 6.04 -7.17
C THR A 50 -3.21 5.78 -7.35
N GLY A 51 -2.61 4.79 -6.69
CA GLY A 51 -1.17 4.52 -6.76
C GLY A 51 -0.69 4.00 -8.11
N PHE A 52 -1.56 3.31 -8.87
CA PHE A 52 -1.22 2.72 -10.17
C PHE A 52 -2.29 3.04 -11.23
N PRO A 53 -2.40 4.31 -11.65
CA PRO A 53 -3.33 4.66 -12.71
C PRO A 53 -2.94 3.93 -13.99
N GLY A 54 -3.89 3.24 -14.61
CA GLY A 54 -3.67 2.56 -15.89
C GLY A 54 -3.00 1.18 -15.81
N LEU A 55 -2.64 0.67 -14.63
CA LEU A 55 -2.05 -0.68 -14.51
C LEU A 55 -2.96 -1.76 -15.11
N GLY A 56 -4.27 -1.67 -14.89
CA GLY A 56 -5.22 -2.62 -15.50
C GLY A 56 -5.21 -2.58 -17.04
N ILE A 57 -5.18 -1.39 -17.64
CA ILE A 57 -5.14 -1.22 -19.10
C ILE A 57 -3.81 -1.73 -19.64
N ALA A 58 -2.70 -1.38 -18.98
CA ALA A 58 -1.37 -1.83 -19.36
C ALA A 58 -1.25 -3.36 -19.31
N THR A 59 -1.76 -4.00 -18.26
CA THR A 59 -1.78 -5.47 -18.15
C THR A 59 -2.57 -6.09 -19.30
N VAL A 60 -3.77 -5.59 -19.61
CA VAL A 60 -4.58 -6.10 -20.73
C VAL A 60 -3.85 -5.94 -22.06
N ALA A 61 -3.31 -4.75 -22.34
CA ALA A 61 -2.57 -4.49 -23.58
C ALA A 61 -1.33 -5.40 -23.70
N PHE A 62 -0.58 -5.56 -22.60
CA PHE A 62 0.58 -6.43 -22.56
C PHE A 62 0.21 -7.89 -22.81
N THR A 63 -0.85 -8.41 -22.17
CA THR A 63 -1.31 -9.78 -22.39
C THR A 63 -1.77 -9.99 -23.84
N ALA A 64 -2.49 -9.03 -24.43
CA ALA A 64 -2.90 -9.09 -25.83
C ALA A 64 -1.69 -9.14 -26.78
N TYR A 65 -0.66 -8.33 -26.49
CA TYR A 65 0.59 -8.33 -27.24
C TYR A 65 1.32 -9.68 -27.13
N CYS A 66 1.49 -10.21 -25.92
CA CYS A 66 2.13 -11.52 -25.72
C CYS A 66 1.36 -12.66 -26.42
N ALA A 67 0.03 -12.63 -26.38
CA ALA A 67 -0.80 -13.61 -27.07
C ALA A 67 -0.64 -13.50 -28.60
N TYR A 68 -0.56 -12.27 -29.13
CA TYR A 68 -0.30 -12.02 -30.54
C TYR A 68 1.10 -12.50 -30.97
N GLU A 69 2.13 -12.19 -30.19
CA GLU A 69 3.48 -12.70 -30.45
C GLU A 69 3.50 -14.24 -30.44
N TRP A 70 2.89 -14.84 -29.42
CA TRP A 70 2.80 -16.28 -29.28
C TRP A 70 2.08 -16.97 -30.44
N ALA A 71 0.98 -16.37 -30.92
CA ALA A 71 0.16 -16.95 -31.99
C ALA A 71 0.70 -16.68 -33.40
N PHE A 72 1.30 -15.51 -33.66
CA PHE A 72 1.59 -15.05 -35.03
C PHE A 72 3.06 -14.77 -35.32
N LEU A 73 3.88 -14.45 -34.32
CA LEU A 73 5.29 -14.04 -34.51
C LEU A 73 6.30 -15.10 -34.06
N THR A 74 5.86 -16.15 -33.36
CA THR A 74 6.74 -17.23 -32.91
C THR A 74 7.01 -18.21 -34.07
N PRO A 75 8.28 -18.57 -34.36
CA PRO A 75 8.65 -19.38 -35.54
C PRO A 75 8.29 -20.88 -35.47
N LYS A 76 7.21 -21.26 -34.78
CA LYS A 76 6.71 -22.65 -34.78
C LYS A 76 6.12 -23.09 -36.14
N HIS A 77 6.07 -22.18 -37.12
CA HIS A 77 5.70 -22.46 -38.51
C HIS A 77 6.90 -22.55 -39.48
N GLN A 78 8.16 -22.50 -39.02
CA GLN A 78 9.34 -22.58 -39.89
C GLN A 78 10.18 -23.86 -39.76
N GLU A 79 9.76 -24.86 -38.98
CA GLU A 79 10.48 -26.14 -38.83
C GLU A 79 9.64 -27.36 -39.23
N GLU A 80 8.92 -27.29 -40.35
CA GLU A 80 8.46 -28.49 -41.06
C GLU A 80 8.91 -28.44 -42.52
N GLY A 81 10.07 -29.02 -42.80
CA GLY A 81 10.40 -29.52 -44.14
C GLY A 81 11.63 -28.95 -44.83
N HIS A 82 12.84 -29.22 -44.32
CA HIS A 82 14.05 -29.31 -45.14
C HIS A 82 15.07 -30.29 -44.52
N HIS A 83 14.87 -31.58 -44.77
CA HIS A 83 15.89 -32.64 -44.75
C HIS A 83 15.66 -33.57 -45.92
#